data_AF-A0A7S4GMA4-F1
#
_entry.id   AF-A0A7S4GMA4-F1
#
_cell.length_a   1.000
_cell.length_b   1.000
_cell.length_c   1.000
_cell.angle_alpha   90.00
_cell.angle_beta   90.00
_cell.angle_gamma   90.00
#
_symmetry.space_group_name_H-M   'P 1'
#
loop_
_entity.id
_entity.type
_entity.pdbx_description
1 polymer ?
#
loop_
_entity_poly.entity_id
_entity_poly.type
_entity_poly.pdbx_seq_one_letter_code
_entity_poly.pdbx_strand_id
1 'polypeptide(L)'
;CPKMNQTELEKCHVQCAEPVCKMFCPKGKLCSNNSTLGCPKCTTRCEEPQCNFVCNHDVDSCTTVCPQPVCTFDCVKKECPHPTCNMVCETPPDCGNRPTPPPVSGGVS
;
A
#
# COMPACT_ATOMS: atom_id res chain seq x y z
N CYS A 1 -8.55 2.91 8.17
CA CYS A 1 -9.51 2.51 7.13
C CYS A 1 -10.67 1.78 7.77
N PRO A 2 -11.91 1.94 7.25
CA PRO A 2 -12.99 1.07 7.69
C PRO A 2 -12.54 -0.38 7.49
N LYS A 3 -12.73 -1.21 8.52
CA LYS A 3 -12.60 -2.65 8.37
C LYS A 3 -13.76 -3.05 7.47
N MET A 4 -13.51 -3.21 6.18
CA MET A 4 -14.52 -3.66 5.24
C MET A 4 -15.10 -4.97 5.75
N ASN A 5 -16.42 -5.00 5.91
CA ASN A 5 -17.09 -6.25 6.26
C ASN A 5 -17.22 -7.13 5.02
N GLN A 6 -17.57 -8.41 5.22
CA GLN A 6 -17.69 -9.37 4.12
C GLN A 6 -18.70 -8.95 3.05
N THR A 7 -19.81 -8.31 3.44
CA THR A 7 -20.86 -7.80 2.54
C THR A 7 -20.41 -6.58 1.73
N GLU A 8 -19.45 -5.79 2.22
CA GLU A 8 -18.86 -4.68 1.47
C GLU A 8 -17.79 -5.17 0.49
N LEU A 9 -17.06 -6.23 0.85
CA LEU A 9 -16.12 -6.90 -0.06
C LEU A 9 -16.84 -7.55 -1.26
N GLU A 10 -18.06 -8.05 -1.06
CA GLU A 10 -18.94 -8.57 -2.14
C GLU A 10 -19.38 -7.48 -3.13
N LYS A 11 -19.28 -6.19 -2.76
CA LYS A 11 -19.56 -5.05 -3.65
C LYS A 11 -18.33 -4.57 -4.41
N CYS A 12 -17.18 -5.20 -4.19
CA CYS A 12 -15.97 -4.99 -4.96
C CYS A 12 -15.92 -5.99 -6.10
N HIS A 13 -15.55 -5.54 -7.29
CA HIS A 13 -15.31 -6.42 -8.43
C HIS A 13 -13.89 -6.23 -8.94
N VAL A 14 -13.31 -7.29 -9.48
CA VAL A 14 -12.00 -7.23 -10.13
C VAL A 14 -12.20 -6.67 -11.52
N GLN A 15 -11.51 -5.59 -11.84
CA GLN A 15 -11.45 -5.00 -13.16
C GLN A 15 -10.03 -5.14 -13.70
N CYS A 16 -9.88 -5.85 -14.81
CA CYS A 16 -8.60 -6.07 -15.47
C CYS A 16 -8.49 -5.21 -16.72
N ALA A 17 -7.33 -4.60 -16.92
CA ALA A 17 -7.00 -3.93 -18.17
C ALA A 17 -6.81 -4.95 -19.30
N GLU A 18 -6.98 -4.51 -20.55
CA GLU A 18 -6.68 -5.35 -21.71
C GLU A 18 -5.19 -5.74 -21.73
N PRO A 19 -4.86 -7.01 -21.95
CA PRO A 19 -3.47 -7.47 -21.98
C PRO A 19 -2.77 -6.94 -23.23
N VAL A 20 -1.54 -6.47 -23.07
CA VAL A 20 -0.73 -6.03 -24.20
C VAL A 20 -0.21 -7.26 -24.94
N CYS A 21 -0.64 -7.44 -26.19
CA CYS A 21 -0.20 -8.52 -27.06
C CYS A 21 0.83 -8.04 -28.07
N LYS A 22 1.93 -8.80 -28.22
CA LYS A 22 2.99 -8.54 -29.19
C LYS A 22 3.14 -9.73 -30.12
N MET A 23 3.31 -9.45 -31.42
CA MET A 23 3.54 -10.45 -32.43
C MET A 23 5.05 -10.66 -32.63
N PHE A 24 5.49 -11.91 -32.53
CA PHE A 24 6.88 -12.30 -32.68
C PHE A 24 7.03 -13.11 -33.96
N CYS A 25 7.64 -12.49 -34.97
CA CYS A 25 7.99 -13.16 -36.21
C CYS A 25 9.48 -13.56 -36.19
N PRO A 26 9.83 -14.81 -36.54
CA PRO A 26 11.23 -15.21 -36.71
C PRO A 26 11.95 -14.31 -37.70
N LYS A 27 13.11 -13.76 -37.32
CA LYS A 27 13.95 -12.94 -38.20
C LYS A 27 14.60 -13.84 -39.25
N GLY A 28 14.60 -13.43 -40.52
CA GLY A 28 15.41 -14.07 -41.57
C GLY A 28 14.67 -14.70 -42.75
N LYS A 29 13.35 -14.54 -42.87
CA LYS A 29 12.64 -14.91 -44.11
C LYS A 29 11.77 -13.76 -44.61
N LEU A 30 12.23 -13.13 -45.69
CA LEU A 30 11.43 -12.18 -46.46
C LEU A 30 10.30 -12.98 -47.12
N CYS A 31 9.07 -12.67 -46.71
CA CYS A 31 7.89 -13.09 -47.43
C CYS A 31 7.86 -12.33 -48.75
N SER A 32 8.13 -13.01 -49.87
CA SER A 32 7.88 -12.42 -51.19
C SER A 32 6.37 -12.36 -51.40
N ASN A 33 5.88 -11.22 -51.90
CA ASN A 33 4.45 -10.85 -51.94
C ASN A 33 3.53 -11.84 -52.71
N ASN A 34 4.08 -12.90 -53.33
CA ASN A 34 3.35 -13.88 -54.12
C ASN A 34 3.46 -15.34 -53.64
N SER A 35 4.15 -15.64 -52.53
CA SER A 35 4.40 -17.02 -52.12
C SER A 35 4.11 -17.26 -50.64
N THR A 36 3.01 -17.94 -50.37
CA THR A 36 2.68 -18.52 -49.05
C THR A 36 3.58 -19.71 -48.69
N LEU A 37 4.35 -20.22 -49.65
CA LEU A 37 5.25 -21.36 -49.49
C LEU A 37 6.59 -20.93 -48.86
N GLY A 38 6.59 -20.64 -47.56
CA GLY A 38 7.86 -20.43 -46.81
C GLY A 38 7.88 -19.30 -45.78
N CYS A 39 6.79 -18.55 -45.61
CA CYS A 39 6.69 -17.55 -44.55
C CYS A 39 6.70 -18.20 -43.16
N PRO A 40 7.56 -17.73 -42.23
CA PRO A 40 7.56 -18.25 -40.89
C PRO A 40 6.26 -17.86 -40.18
N LYS A 41 5.66 -18.81 -39.44
CA LYS A 41 4.50 -18.51 -38.61
C LYS A 41 4.92 -17.55 -37.49
N CYS A 42 4.29 -16.39 -37.42
CA CYS A 42 4.46 -15.49 -36.29
C CYS A 42 3.66 -16.01 -35.10
N THR A 43 4.21 -15.82 -33.90
CA THR A 43 3.54 -16.22 -32.66
C THR A 43 3.11 -14.96 -31.91
N THR A 44 1.84 -14.89 -31.51
CA THR A 44 1.35 -13.84 -30.62
C THR A 44 1.60 -14.25 -29.18
N ARG A 45 2.19 -13.35 -28.38
CA ARG A 45 2.28 -13.50 -26.92
C ARG A 45 1.68 -12.28 -26.26
N CYS A 46 0.85 -12.51 -25.26
CA CYS A 46 0.23 -11.46 -24.46
C CYS A 46 0.83 -11.46 -23.06
N GLU A 47 1.03 -10.27 -22.52
CA GLU A 47 1.44 -10.07 -21.12
C GLU A 47 0.24 -10.34 -20.19
N GLU A 48 0.50 -10.61 -18.91
CA GLU A 48 -0.57 -10.79 -17.93
C GLU A 48 -1.33 -9.46 -17.72
N PRO A 49 -2.68 -9.48 -17.74
CA PRO A 49 -3.47 -8.27 -17.56
C PRO A 49 -3.29 -7.72 -16.15
N GLN A 50 -3.18 -6.40 -16.04
CA GLN A 50 -3.14 -5.72 -14.74
C GLN A 50 -4.56 -5.62 -14.19
N CYS A 51 -4.82 -6.24 -13.04
CA CYS A 51 -6.13 -6.28 -12.41
C CYS A 51 -6.16 -5.46 -11.12
N ASN A 52 -7.20 -4.63 -10.95
CA ASN A 52 -7.44 -3.84 -9.76
C ASN A 52 -8.80 -4.21 -9.16
N PHE A 53 -8.93 -4.05 -7.83
CA PHE A 53 -10.22 -4.14 -7.18
C PHE A 53 -10.92 -2.79 -7.26
N VAL A 54 -12.12 -2.77 -7.83
CA VAL A 54 -12.98 -1.60 -7.91
C VAL A 54 -14.16 -1.82 -6.99
N CYS A 55 -14.22 -1.02 -5.91
CA CYS A 55 -15.29 -1.04 -4.95
C CYS A 55 -16.17 0.20 -5.15
N ASN A 56 -17.49 0.07 -5.06
CA ASN A 56 -18.44 1.17 -5.29
C ASN A 56 -18.47 2.25 -4.17
N HIS A 57 -17.47 2.30 -3.30
CA HIS A 57 -17.38 3.26 -2.19
C HIS A 57 -16.03 3.97 -2.23
N ASP A 58 -15.97 5.24 -1.80
CA ASP A 58 -14.76 6.03 -1.60
C ASP A 58 -13.78 5.36 -0.60
N VAL A 59 -13.06 4.34 -1.05
CA VAL A 59 -11.94 3.74 -0.30
C VAL A 59 -10.64 4.50 -0.56
N ASP A 60 -10.61 5.27 -1.65
CA ASP A 60 -9.44 5.99 -2.14
C ASP A 60 -8.94 7.12 -1.22
N SER A 61 -9.76 7.52 -0.23
CA SER A 61 -9.40 8.59 0.72
C SER A 61 -8.97 8.07 2.10
N CYS A 62 -8.72 6.76 2.27
CA CYS A 62 -8.19 6.27 3.54
C CYS A 62 -6.66 6.38 3.60
N THR A 63 -6.16 7.12 4.59
CA THR A 63 -4.76 7.03 5.00
C THR A 63 -4.64 6.25 6.31
N THR A 64 -3.64 5.37 6.38
CA THR A 64 -3.26 4.74 7.64
C THR A 64 -2.39 5.72 8.42
N VAL A 65 -2.98 6.37 9.42
CA VAL A 65 -2.27 7.24 10.35
C VAL A 65 -2.03 6.50 11.67
N CYS A 66 -0.88 6.73 12.29
CA CYS A 66 -0.63 6.24 13.64
C CYS A 66 -1.63 6.90 14.60
N PRO A 67 -2.29 6.13 15.49
CA PRO A 67 -3.06 6.74 16.56
C PRO A 67 -2.13 7.58 17.45
N GLN A 68 -2.67 8.66 18.02
CA GLN A 68 -1.91 9.49 18.93
C GLN A 68 -1.53 8.66 20.19
N PRO A 69 -0.29 8.78 20.67
CA PRO A 69 0.12 8.04 21.86
C PRO A 69 -0.61 8.59 23.09
N VAL A 70 -1.00 7.69 23.99
CA VAL A 70 -1.60 8.08 25.27
C VAL A 70 -0.46 8.33 26.25
N CYS A 71 -0.38 9.55 26.78
CA CYS A 71 0.64 9.95 27.74
C CYS A 71 0.07 10.04 29.14
N THR A 72 0.72 9.40 30.10
CA THR A 72 0.37 9.43 31.52
C THR A 72 1.55 9.93 32.34
N PHE A 73 1.26 10.54 33.48
CA PHE A 73 2.31 10.93 34.42
C PHE A 73 2.62 9.75 35.35
N ASP A 74 3.83 9.22 35.24
CA ASP A 74 4.36 8.22 36.17
C ASP A 74 5.10 8.94 37.30
N CYS A 75 4.60 8.77 38.53
CA CYS A 75 5.12 9.44 39.72
C CYS A 75 5.71 8.41 40.68
N VAL A 76 7.03 8.41 40.84
CA VAL A 76 7.71 7.53 41.79
C VAL A 76 7.84 8.23 43.13
N LYS A 77 7.12 7.75 44.14
CA LYS A 77 7.24 8.22 45.52
C LYS A 77 8.26 7.36 46.27
N LYS A 78 9.47 7.91 46.45
CA LYS A 78 10.37 7.42 47.50
C LYS A 78 9.90 8.08 48.80
N GLU A 79 9.82 7.32 49.89
CA GLU A 79 9.33 7.81 51.18
C GLU A 79 10.05 9.12 51.56
N CYS A 80 9.31 10.23 51.58
CA CYS A 80 9.70 11.54 52.11
C CYS A 80 10.49 12.58 51.25
N PRO A 81 10.67 12.45 49.92
CA PRO A 81 10.67 13.66 49.07
C PRO A 81 9.45 13.79 48.14
N HIS A 82 9.25 15.00 47.57
CA HIS A 82 8.23 15.24 46.54
C HIS A 82 8.37 14.21 45.41
N PRO A 83 7.25 13.62 44.94
CA PRO A 83 7.32 12.59 43.93
C PRO A 83 7.92 13.16 42.64
N THR A 84 8.88 12.46 42.06
CA THR A 84 9.35 12.78 40.71
C THR A 84 8.34 12.23 39.73
N CYS A 85 7.65 13.11 39.02
CA CYS A 85 6.69 12.75 37.98
C CYS A 85 7.31 12.94 36.60
N ASN A 86 7.25 11.91 35.76
CA ASN A 86 7.68 11.98 34.36
C ASN A 86 6.51 11.65 33.44
N MET A 87 6.41 12.35 32.32
CA MET A 87 5.41 12.02 31.30
C MET A 87 5.92 10.84 30.47
N VAL A 88 5.16 9.74 30.47
CA VAL A 88 5.48 8.53 29.73
C VAL A 88 4.34 8.28 28.74
N CYS A 89 4.69 8.07 27.47
CA CYS A 89 3.70 7.81 26.44
C CYS A 89 3.80 6.34 26.00
N GLU A 90 2.66 5.66 25.96
CA GLU A 90 2.59 4.29 25.48
C GLU A 90 2.59 4.28 23.94
N THR A 91 3.54 3.55 23.36
CA THR A 91 3.59 3.35 21.91
C THR A 91 2.43 2.47 21.48
N PRO A 92 1.56 2.92 20.56
CA PRO A 92 0.48 2.10 20.06
C PRO A 92 1.00 0.81 19.38
N PRO A 93 0.34 -0.34 19.58
CA PRO A 93 0.82 -1.65 19.11
C PRO A 93 1.01 -1.73 17.58
N ASP A 94 0.25 -0.95 16.82
CA ASP A 94 0.31 -0.90 15.35
C ASP A 94 1.36 0.07 14.78
N CYS A 95 2.10 0.79 15.63
CA CYS A 95 3.17 1.68 15.20
C CYS A 95 4.53 1.06 15.54
N GLY A 96 5.05 0.24 14.62
CA GLY A 96 6.42 -0.27 14.69
C GLY A 96 7.43 0.89 14.84
N ASN A 97 8.32 0.77 15.83
CA ASN A 97 9.29 1.78 16.27
C ASN A 97 9.87 2.64 15.14
N ARG A 98 9.30 3.84 14.93
CA ARG A 98 10.02 4.96 14.33
C ARG A 98 10.62 5.80 15.45
N PRO A 99 11.86 6.29 15.33
CA PRO A 99 12.41 7.24 16.29
C PRO A 99 11.49 8.47 16.32
N THR A 100 11.00 8.81 17.51
CA THR A 100 10.28 10.06 17.74
C THR A 100 11.18 11.24 17.34
N PRO A 101 10.68 12.24 16.59
CA PRO A 101 11.42 13.49 16.44
C PRO A 101 11.67 14.11 17.82
N PRO A 102 12.80 14.80 18.03
CA PRO A 102 13.13 15.40 19.32
C PRO A 102 12.02 16.37 19.76
N PRO A 103 11.83 16.56 21.08
CA PRO A 103 10.79 17.44 21.60
C PRO A 103 10.99 18.85 21.04
N VAL A 104 9.98 19.37 20.33
CA VAL A 104 9.95 20.78 19.98
C VAL A 104 9.93 21.56 21.30
N SER A 105 11.02 22.29 21.55
CA SER A 105 11.12 23.21 22.67
C SER A 105 10.22 24.40 22.35
N GLY A 106 8.91 24.22 22.52
CA GLY A 106 7.92 25.28 22.41
C GLY A 106 7.89 26.06 23.70
N GLY A 107 8.70 27.12 23.79
CA GLY A 107 8.44 28.19 24.73
C GLY A 107 7.12 28.86 24.39
N VAL A 108 6.30 29.14 25.41
CA VAL A 108 5.36 30.25 25.37
C VAL A 108 5.14 30.78 26.78
N SER A 109 5.52 32.06 26.91
CA SER A 109 5.20 33.10 27.90
C SER A 109 5.45 32.84 29.39
#